data_AF-A0AAD1DJA5-F1
#
_entry.id   AF-A0AAD1DJA5-F1
#
_cell.length_a   1.000
_cell.length_b   1.000
_cell.length_c   1.000
_cell.angle_alpha   90.00
_cell.angle_beta   90.00
_cell.angle_gamma   90.00
#
_symmetry.space_group_name_H-M   'P 1'
#
loop_
_entity.id
_entity.type
_entity.pdbx_description
1 polymer ?
#
loop_
_entity_poly.entity_id
_entity_poly.type
_entity_poly.pdbx_seq_one_letter_code
_entity_poly.pdbx_strand_id
1 'polypeptide(L)' 'MENNLAKLSQEEMDKVNVDLAAAGVAFKERYNMPVVADLVEREQPEHLRSWFRERLIAHRLASVSLSRLPYEPKQK' A
#
# COMPACT_ATOMS: atom_id res chain seq x y z
N MET A 1 -2.49 24.00 -8.71
CA MET A 1 -2.88 22.60 -8.95
C MET A 1 -3.68 22.16 -7.73
N GLU A 2 -4.96 21.83 -7.91
CA GLU A 2 -5.82 21.45 -6.79
C GLU A 2 -5.57 19.98 -6.43
N ASN A 3 -4.77 19.74 -5.39
CA ASN A 3 -4.46 18.39 -4.89
C ASN A 3 -5.59 17.84 -3.99
N ASN A 4 -6.84 18.06 -4.38
CA ASN A 4 -7.99 17.76 -3.54
C ASN A 4 -8.49 16.35 -3.84
N LEU A 5 -8.19 15.38 -2.96
CA LEU A 5 -8.58 13.98 -3.15
C LEU A 5 -10.10 13.82 -3.35
N ALA A 6 -10.90 14.70 -2.74
CA ALA A 6 -12.36 14.70 -2.84
C ALA A 6 -12.90 15.16 -4.20
N LYS A 7 -12.07 15.77 -5.07
CA LYS A 7 -12.46 16.17 -6.43
C LYS A 7 -12.14 15.10 -7.49
N LEU A 8 -11.45 14.02 -7.11
CA LEU A 8 -11.13 12.95 -8.05
C LEU A 8 -12.35 12.09 -8.37
N SER A 9 -12.40 11.58 -9.60
CA SER A 9 -13.38 10.56 -10.00
C SER A 9 -13.22 9.30 -9.13
N GLN A 10 -14.32 8.59 -8.93
CA GLN A 10 -14.36 7.36 -8.11
C GLN A 10 -13.30 6.34 -8.56
N GLU A 11 -13.03 6.23 -9.86
CA GLU A 11 -11.99 5.35 -10.40
C GLU A 11 -10.58 5.71 -9.94
N GLU A 12 -10.24 7.01 -9.86
CA GLU A 12 -8.93 7.42 -9.36
C GLU A 12 -8.85 7.29 -7.83
N MET A 13 -9.96 7.53 -7.13
CA MET A 13 -10.04 7.32 -5.69
C MET A 13 -9.82 5.83 -5.34
N ASP A 14 -10.39 4.92 -6.12
CA ASP A 14 -10.18 3.47 -5.96
C ASP A 14 -8.72 3.09 -6.22
N LYS A 15 -8.10 3.59 -7.30
CA LYS A 15 -6.67 3.39 -7.58
C LYS A 15 -5.77 3.86 -6.43
N VAL A 16 -6.08 4.99 -5.82
CA VAL A 16 -5.33 5.53 -4.66
C VAL A 16 -5.54 4.67 -3.42
N ASN A 17 -6.76 4.20 -3.15
CA ASN A 17 -7.02 3.28 -2.03
C ASN A 17 -6.28 1.94 -2.21
N VAL A 18 -6.23 1.43 -3.44
CA VAL A 18 -5.51 0.20 -3.79
C VAL A 18 -4.00 0.38 -3.60
N ASP A 19 -3.44 1.50 -4.06
CA ASP A 19 -2.04 1.87 -3.84
C ASP A 19 -1.72 1.97 -2.34
N LEU A 20 -2.57 2.65 -1.57
CA LEU A 20 -2.41 2.79 -0.13
C LEU A 20 -2.44 1.44 0.59
N ALA A 21 -3.35 0.55 0.19
CA ALA A 21 -3.42 -0.79 0.75
C ALA A 21 -2.16 -1.61 0.41
N ALA A 22 -1.65 -1.52 -0.83
CA ALA A 22 -0.42 -2.19 -1.24
C ALA A 22 0.81 -1.67 -0.48
N ALA A 23 0.90 -0.34 -0.32
CA ALA A 23 1.93 0.30 0.50
C ALA A 23 1.87 -0.15 1.96
N GLY A 24 0.65 -0.24 2.52
CA GLY A 24 0.41 -0.71 3.88
C GLY A 24 0.85 -2.16 4.10
N VAL A 25 0.63 -3.05 3.11
CA VAL A 25 1.11 -4.44 3.18
C VAL A 25 2.64 -4.49 3.18
N ALA A 26 3.29 -3.85 2.20
CA ALA A 26 4.75 -3.85 2.11
C ALA A 26 5.42 -3.24 3.36
N PHE A 27 4.82 -2.18 3.91
CA PHE A 27 5.28 -1.57 5.16
C PHE A 27 5.11 -2.53 6.34
N LYS A 28 3.93 -3.13 6.54
CA LYS A 28 3.71 -4.08 7.64
C LYS A 28 4.63 -5.32 7.54
N GLU A 29 4.84 -5.85 6.33
CA GLU A 29 5.82 -6.93 6.07
C GLU A 29 7.24 -6.51 6.49
N ARG A 30 7.65 -5.27 6.21
CA ARG A 30 8.97 -4.73 6.63
C ARG A 30 9.12 -4.65 8.14
N TYR A 31 8.07 -4.31 8.88
CA TYR A 31 8.09 -4.16 10.34
C TYR A 31 7.79 -5.46 11.10
N ASN A 32 7.79 -6.60 10.42
CA ASN A 32 7.51 -7.91 11.01
C ASN A 32 6.10 -7.98 11.66
N MET A 33 5.19 -7.07 11.28
CA MET A 33 3.80 -7.12 11.68
C MET A 33 3.05 -8.14 10.83
N PRO A 34 2.15 -8.95 11.42
CA PRO A 34 1.35 -9.88 10.65
C PRO A 34 0.42 -9.11 9.70
N VAL A 35 0.63 -9.30 8.40
CA VAL A 35 -0.24 -8.77 7.35
C VAL A 35 -0.55 -9.85 6.34
N VAL A 36 -1.80 -9.88 5.89
CA VAL A 36 -2.29 -10.88 4.95
C VAL A 36 -2.59 -10.16 3.63
N ALA A 37 -1.64 -10.20 2.69
CA ALA A 37 -1.80 -9.63 1.36
C ALA A 37 -3.04 -10.19 0.64
N ASP A 38 -3.32 -11.48 0.83
CA ASP A 38 -4.49 -12.18 0.29
C ASP A 38 -5.82 -11.56 0.75
N LEU A 39 -5.88 -11.11 2.01
CA LEU A 39 -7.10 -10.48 2.55
C LEU A 39 -7.36 -9.14 1.85
N VAL A 40 -6.28 -8.38 1.62
CA VAL A 40 -6.34 -7.11 0.89
C VAL A 40 -6.71 -7.35 -0.58
N GLU A 41 -6.13 -8.35 -1.26
CA GLU A 41 -6.52 -8.69 -2.64
C GLU A 41 -7.99 -9.13 -2.76
N ARG A 42 -8.55 -9.69 -1.70
CA ARG A 42 -9.97 -10.08 -1.64
C ARG A 42 -10.91 -8.92 -1.32
N GLU A 43 -10.45 -7.93 -0.56
CA GLU A 43 -11.19 -6.69 -0.33
C GLU A 43 -11.18 -5.78 -1.56
N GLN A 44 -10.11 -5.83 -2.37
CA GLN A 44 -10.01 -4.98 -3.55
C GLN A 44 -10.80 -5.50 -4.76
N PRO A 45 -11.34 -4.59 -5.60
CA PRO A 45 -12.07 -4.97 -6.80
C PRO A 45 -11.21 -5.77 -7.79
N GLU A 46 -11.80 -6.77 -8.46
CA GLU A 46 -11.06 -7.65 -9.40
C GLU A 46 -10.36 -6.88 -10.52
N HIS A 47 -10.96 -5.77 -11.00
CA HIS A 47 -10.40 -4.92 -12.03
C HIS A 47 -9.14 -4.15 -11.58
N LEU A 48 -8.94 -4.00 -10.27
CA LEU A 48 -7.78 -3.33 -9.68
C LEU A 48 -6.78 -4.29 -9.02
N ARG A 49 -7.04 -5.61 -9.04
CA ARG A 49 -6.06 -6.60 -8.58
C ARG A 49 -4.75 -6.57 -9.36
N SER A 50 -4.83 -6.40 -10.67
CA SER A 50 -3.62 -6.26 -11.51
C SER A 50 -2.80 -5.04 -11.08
N TRP A 51 -3.48 -3.91 -10.85
CA TRP A 51 -2.88 -2.68 -10.35
C TRP A 51 -2.26 -2.85 -8.96
N PHE A 52 -3.00 -3.48 -8.02
CA PHE A 52 -2.51 -3.80 -6.68
C PHE A 52 -1.24 -4.62 -6.73
N ARG A 53 -1.18 -5.64 -7.58
CA ARG A 53 -0.05 -6.56 -7.67
C ARG A 53 1.20 -5.87 -8.20
N GLU A 54 1.07 -5.07 -9.26
CA GLU A 54 2.16 -4.24 -9.76
C GLU A 54 2.67 -3.27 -8.68
N ARG A 55 1.74 -2.67 -7.93
CA ARG A 55 2.08 -1.73 -6.87
C ARG A 55 2.73 -2.40 -5.66
N LEU A 56 2.26 -3.57 -5.27
CA LEU A 56 2.84 -4.36 -4.19
C LEU A 56 4.27 -4.79 -4.54
N ILE A 57 4.54 -5.15 -5.79
CA ILE A 57 5.91 -5.42 -6.27
C ILE A 57 6.77 -4.15 -6.20
N ALA A 58 6.26 -3.02 -6.71
CA ALA A 58 6.96 -1.74 -6.65
C ALA A 58 7.26 -1.32 -5.20
N HIS A 59 6.32 -1.50 -4.28
CA HIS A 59 6.49 -1.20 -2.86
C HIS A 59 7.41 -2.18 -2.15
N ARG A 60 7.45 -3.46 -2.53
CA ARG A 60 8.44 -4.42 -2.03
C ARG A 60 9.85 -4.04 -2.51
N LEU A 61 10.02 -3.70 -3.78
CA LEU A 61 11.29 -3.20 -4.32
C LEU A 61 11.72 -1.89 -3.64
N ALA A 62 10.78 -0.97 -3.42
CA ALA A 62 11.04 0.25 -2.65
C ALA A 62 11.38 -0.08 -1.20
N SER A 63 10.72 -1.07 -0.58
CA SER A 63 11.00 -1.52 0.79
C SER A 63 12.37 -2.19 0.92
N VAL A 64 12.92 -2.76 -0.15
CA VAL A 64 14.30 -3.26 -0.20
C VAL A 64 15.30 -2.09 -0.26
N SER A 65 14.97 -1.02 -0.97
CA SER A 65 15.78 0.20 -1.07
C SER A 65 15.67 1.08 0.21
N LEU A 66 14.52 1.07 0.87
CA LEU A 66 14.27 1.75 2.14
C LEU A 66 14.87 0.92 3.28
N SER A 67 15.98 1.41 3.85
CA SER A 67 16.74 0.76 4.93
C SER A 67 15.83 0.12 6.00
N ARG A 68 16.11 -1.13 6.39
CA ARG A 68 15.41 -1.94 7.40
C ARG A 68 15.59 -1.42 8.84
N LEU A 69 15.78 -0.11 9.00
CA LEU A 69 15.94 0.52 10.29
C LEU A 69 14.79 0.05 11.20
N PRO A 70 15.12 -0.55 12.36
CA PRO A 70 14.13 -1.08 13.28
C PRO A 70 13.17 0.04 13.62
N TYR A 71 11.88 -0.29 13.69
CA TYR A 71 10.93 0.61 14.32
C TYR A 71 11.34 0.77 15.78
N GLU A 72 11.99 1.87 16.11
CA GLU A 72 12.05 2.34 17.48
C GLU A 72 10.73 3.12 17.70
N PRO A 73 9.72 2.52 18.36
CA PRO A 73 8.60 3.32 18.83
C PRO A 73 9.20 4.43 19.68
N LYS A 74 9.01 5.70 19.28
CA LYS A 74 9.37 6.83 20.14
C LYS A 74 8.60 6.65 21.45
N GLN A 75 9.27 6.17 22.49
CA GLN A 75 8.74 6.17 23.84
C GLN A 75 8.42 7.62 24.16
N LYS A 76 7.13 7.85 24.38
CA LYS A 76 6.56 9.14 24.73
C LYS A 76 6.95 9.50 26.15
#